data_AF-A0A6H1ZTK1-F1
#
_entry.id   AF-A0A6H1ZTK1-F1
#
_cell.length_a   1.000
_cell.length_b   1.000
_cell.length_c   1.000
_cell.angle_alpha   90.00
_cell.angle_beta   90.00
_cell.angle_gamma   90.00
#
_symmetry.space_group_name_H-M   'P 1'
#
loop_
_entity.id
_entity.type
_entity.pdbx_description
1 polymer ?
#
loop_
_entity_poly.entity_id
_entity_poly.type
_entity_poly.pdbx_seq_one_letter_code
_entity_poly.pdbx_strand_id
1 'polypeptide(L)'
;MIKMLKKAKVGGLVYDIVYPYIFTENTMLVGLNELFATRIKISEYYNNMRRPKARIYETLVHELLHAIDNVYCNGVLSEAQITSLSSGWYSVIAENDLMLDKAGKMPKSVKVCGFQYKVEYPYTFTEEETWIASSSLHEQLLIRISNSDIDGIVHGHTYVKQNLVHQLTAAISSVKQVDTKDRDGDDIWNTIFMPMSCGIYQVIVDNKLDRLIRS
;
A
#
# COMPACT_ATOMS: atom_id res chain seq x y z
N MET A 1 12.11 22.73 -2.60
CA MET A 1 12.67 21.79 -1.60
C MET A 1 11.66 20.66 -1.41
N ILE A 2 12.09 19.39 -1.44
CA ILE A 2 11.16 18.26 -1.24
C ILE A 2 10.78 18.21 0.24
N LYS A 3 9.48 18.14 0.51
CA LYS A 3 8.97 17.90 1.86
C LYS A 3 9.08 16.41 2.14
N MET A 4 9.70 16.03 3.26
CA MET A 4 9.84 14.63 3.65
C MET A 4 9.36 14.46 5.10
N LEU A 5 8.82 13.29 5.41
CA LEU A 5 8.56 12.90 6.79
C LEU A 5 9.90 12.79 7.53
N LYS A 6 9.91 13.14 8.82
CA LYS A 6 11.07 12.88 9.69
C LYS A 6 10.95 11.55 10.42
N LYS A 7 9.71 11.09 10.60
CA LYS A 7 9.36 9.84 11.27
C LYS A 7 8.17 9.18 10.58
N ALA A 8 8.11 7.86 10.61
CA ALA A 8 6.97 7.10 10.14
C ALA A 8 6.58 6.01 11.15
N LYS A 9 5.29 5.88 11.46
CA LYS A 9 4.77 4.82 12.31
C LYS A 9 4.35 3.61 11.47
N VAL A 10 4.88 2.43 11.79
CA VAL A 10 4.60 1.15 11.11
C VAL A 10 4.36 0.09 12.18
N GLY A 11 3.12 -0.42 12.29
CA GLY A 11 2.76 -1.50 13.23
C GLY A 11 3.16 -1.24 14.69
N GLY A 12 3.06 0.02 15.12
CA GLY A 12 3.42 0.45 16.47
C GLY A 12 4.89 0.87 16.65
N LEU A 13 5.78 0.49 15.73
CA LEU A 13 7.16 0.97 15.69
C LEU A 13 7.22 2.37 15.06
N VAL A 14 8.20 3.18 15.48
CA VAL A 14 8.44 4.51 14.92
C VAL A 14 9.80 4.53 14.24
N TYR A 15 9.78 4.61 12.92
CA TYR A 15 10.96 4.67 12.08
C TYR A 15 11.45 6.12 11.95
N ASP A 16 12.74 6.35 12.13
CA ASP A 16 13.38 7.61 11.76
C ASP A 16 13.62 7.65 10.24
N ILE A 17 13.16 8.71 9.58
CA ILE A 17 13.37 8.91 8.15
C ILE A 17 14.51 9.91 7.95
N VAL A 18 15.62 9.44 7.37
CA VAL A 18 16.81 10.25 7.10
C VAL A 18 16.84 10.63 5.62
N TYR A 19 16.56 11.90 5.34
CA TYR A 19 16.55 12.47 3.99
C TYR A 19 17.07 13.92 3.99
N PRO A 20 17.97 14.28 3.06
CA PRO A 20 18.67 13.39 2.14
C PRO A 20 19.76 12.58 2.88
N TYR A 21 19.87 11.30 2.56
CA TYR A 21 21.00 10.46 2.98
C TYR A 21 21.98 10.29 1.83
N ILE A 22 23.28 10.27 2.12
CA ILE A 22 24.33 10.02 1.13
C ILE A 22 24.94 8.66 1.41
N PHE A 23 24.72 7.70 0.52
CA PHE A 23 25.34 6.39 0.57
C PHE A 23 26.78 6.49 0.06
N THR A 24 27.74 6.28 0.94
CA THR A 24 29.19 6.35 0.64
C THR A 24 29.75 5.04 0.13
N GLU A 25 29.12 3.95 0.52
CA GLU A 25 29.45 2.56 0.22
C GLU A 25 29.04 2.17 -1.20
N ASN A 26 27.94 2.74 -1.70
CA ASN A 26 27.42 2.49 -3.04
C ASN A 26 26.53 3.66 -3.50
N THR A 27 27.02 4.44 -4.45
CA THR A 27 26.33 5.62 -4.99
C THR A 27 25.11 5.29 -5.86
N MET A 28 24.88 4.00 -6.16
CA MET A 28 23.68 3.52 -6.84
C MET A 28 22.54 3.18 -5.85
N LEU A 29 22.81 3.10 -4.55
CA LEU A 29 21.74 2.92 -3.56
C LEU A 29 20.91 4.20 -3.44
N VAL A 30 19.59 4.01 -3.41
CA VAL A 30 18.63 5.11 -3.34
C VAL A 30 17.76 5.08 -2.10
N GLY A 31 17.64 3.92 -1.47
CA GLY A 31 16.87 3.67 -0.27
C GLY A 31 17.48 2.52 0.54
N LEU A 32 17.23 2.52 1.85
CA LEU A 32 17.59 1.42 2.73
C LEU A 32 16.70 1.44 3.99
N ASN A 33 16.03 0.33 4.25
CA ASN A 33 15.33 0.04 5.50
C ASN A 33 16.22 -0.77 6.47
N GLU A 34 16.64 -0.12 7.55
CA GLU A 34 17.39 -0.74 8.65
C GLU A 34 16.42 -1.20 9.75
N LEU A 35 15.89 -2.43 9.62
CA LEU A 35 14.85 -2.98 10.49
C LEU A 35 15.15 -2.83 11.99
N PHE A 36 16.30 -3.32 12.45
CA PHE A 36 16.65 -3.32 13.88
C PHE A 36 16.92 -1.91 14.44
N ALA A 37 17.35 -0.98 13.59
CA ALA A 37 17.56 0.41 13.98
C ALA A 37 16.28 1.26 13.86
N THR A 38 15.18 0.67 13.37
CA THR A 38 13.94 1.38 13.00
C THR A 38 14.27 2.66 12.23
N ARG A 39 15.01 2.52 11.12
CA ARG A 39 15.48 3.67 10.34
C ARG A 39 15.32 3.41 8.86
N ILE A 40 14.82 4.41 8.14
CA ILE A 40 14.74 4.42 6.68
C ILE A 40 15.62 5.56 6.17
N LYS A 41 16.56 5.24 5.29
CA LYS A 41 17.46 6.19 4.63
C LYS A 41 17.01 6.36 3.19
N ILE A 42 16.93 7.60 2.71
CA ILE A 42 16.51 7.90 1.33
C ILE A 42 17.48 8.89 0.72
N SER A 43 18.00 8.56 -0.45
CA SER A 43 18.89 9.42 -1.22
C SER A 43 18.13 10.31 -2.20
N GLU A 44 18.55 11.57 -2.26
CA GLU A 44 18.15 12.52 -3.30
C GLU A 44 18.91 12.28 -4.63
N TYR A 45 19.96 11.46 -4.61
CA TYR A 45 20.86 11.23 -5.74
C TYR A 45 20.91 9.75 -6.13
N TYR A 46 21.11 9.49 -7.42
CA TYR A 46 21.46 8.18 -7.99
C TYR A 46 22.62 8.38 -8.95
N ASN A 47 23.75 7.72 -8.71
CA ASN A 47 24.97 7.88 -9.50
C ASN A 47 25.36 9.37 -9.69
N ASN A 48 25.42 10.12 -8.59
CA ASN A 48 25.68 11.57 -8.53
C ASN A 48 24.69 12.48 -9.28
N MET A 49 23.60 11.94 -9.83
CA MET A 49 22.55 12.71 -10.47
C MET A 49 21.36 12.89 -9.53
N ARG A 50 20.86 14.12 -9.44
CA ARG A 50 19.66 14.42 -8.63
C ARG A 50 18.45 13.74 -9.23
N ARG A 51 17.69 13.01 -8.41
CA ARG A 51 16.52 12.25 -8.82
C ARG A 51 15.27 13.14 -8.90
N PRO A 52 14.32 12.84 -9.80
CA PRO A 52 13.01 13.50 -9.79
C PRO A 52 12.26 13.27 -8.48
N LYS A 53 11.49 14.27 -8.02
CA LYS A 53 10.67 14.19 -6.79
C LYS A 53 9.80 12.92 -6.74
N ALA A 54 9.17 12.55 -7.86
CA ALA A 54 8.36 11.35 -7.97
C ALA A 54 9.13 10.08 -7.59
N ARG A 55 10.37 9.94 -8.06
CA ARG A 55 11.23 8.78 -7.78
C ARG A 55 11.67 8.73 -6.32
N ILE A 56 11.83 9.88 -5.68
CA ILE A 56 12.19 9.96 -4.25
C ILE A 56 11.01 9.48 -3.37
N TYR A 57 9.79 9.90 -3.69
CA TYR A 57 8.60 9.40 -2.98
C TYR A 57 8.27 7.94 -3.29
N GLU A 58 8.50 7.47 -4.52
CA GLU A 58 8.40 6.05 -4.85
C GLU A 58 9.38 5.22 -4.00
N THR A 59 10.62 5.69 -3.82
CA THR A 59 11.58 5.06 -2.90
C THR A 59 11.09 5.11 -1.45
N LEU A 60 10.49 6.20 -0.97
CA LEU A 60 9.89 6.21 0.37
C LEU A 60 8.83 5.12 0.52
N VAL A 61 7.93 4.97 -0.45
CA VAL A 61 6.89 3.92 -0.43
C VAL A 61 7.53 2.54 -0.43
N HIS A 62 8.57 2.33 -1.24
CA HIS A 62 9.33 1.08 -1.30
C HIS A 62 9.92 0.68 0.07
N GLU A 63 10.64 1.58 0.73
CA GLU A 63 11.21 1.29 2.05
C GLU A 63 10.14 1.11 3.13
N LEU A 64 9.03 1.85 3.05
CA LEU A 64 7.89 1.64 3.94
C LEU A 64 7.22 0.28 3.72
N LEU A 65 7.17 -0.22 2.49
CA LEU A 65 6.66 -1.57 2.20
C LEU A 65 7.58 -2.65 2.77
N HIS A 66 8.91 -2.49 2.74
CA HIS A 66 9.80 -3.39 3.49
C HIS A 66 9.53 -3.35 4.99
N ALA A 67 9.30 -2.18 5.58
CA ALA A 67 8.96 -2.08 6.99
C ALA A 67 7.60 -2.76 7.30
N ILE A 68 6.60 -2.58 6.44
CA ILE A 68 5.29 -3.25 6.56
C ILE A 68 5.46 -4.76 6.44
N ASP A 69 6.17 -5.25 5.44
CA ASP A 69 6.38 -6.70 5.23
C ASP A 69 7.05 -7.34 6.45
N ASN A 70 8.10 -6.71 6.99
CA ASN A 70 8.76 -7.21 8.20
C ASN A 70 7.83 -7.26 9.42
N VAL A 71 6.94 -6.28 9.60
CA VAL A 71 6.09 -6.19 10.80
C VAL A 71 4.79 -6.99 10.68
N TYR A 72 4.17 -6.99 9.50
CA TYR A 72 2.84 -7.57 9.27
C TYR A 72 2.88 -8.93 8.58
N CYS A 73 3.94 -9.22 7.82
CA CYS A 73 4.00 -10.38 6.93
C CYS A 73 5.19 -11.30 7.23
N ASN A 74 6.00 -11.02 8.25
CA ASN A 74 7.22 -11.73 8.62
C ASN A 74 8.36 -11.66 7.60
N GLY A 75 8.44 -10.57 6.81
CA GLY A 75 9.58 -10.32 5.90
C GLY A 75 9.64 -11.34 4.76
N VAL A 76 8.48 -11.71 4.22
CA VAL A 76 8.33 -12.84 3.29
C VAL A 76 8.37 -12.42 1.83
N LEU A 77 8.23 -11.14 1.54
CA LEU A 77 8.16 -10.64 0.18
C LEU A 77 9.56 -10.49 -0.42
N SER A 78 9.71 -10.91 -1.66
CA SER A 78 10.94 -10.70 -2.42
C SER A 78 11.09 -9.24 -2.84
N GLU A 79 12.32 -8.84 -3.14
CA GLU A 79 12.64 -7.50 -3.64
C GLU A 79 11.84 -7.13 -4.91
N ALA A 80 11.62 -8.11 -5.79
CA ALA A 80 10.84 -7.93 -7.00
C ALA A 80 9.35 -7.67 -6.71
N GLN A 81 8.79 -8.38 -5.72
CA GLN A 81 7.41 -8.16 -5.26
C GLN A 81 7.27 -6.79 -4.60
N ILE A 82 8.19 -6.42 -3.70
CA ILE A 82 8.21 -5.10 -3.05
C ILE A 82 8.33 -3.98 -4.08
N THR A 83 9.23 -4.10 -5.07
CA THR A 83 9.41 -3.13 -6.15
C THR A 83 8.13 -2.94 -6.97
N SER A 84 7.47 -4.03 -7.35
CA SER A 84 6.22 -3.99 -8.12
C SER A 84 5.08 -3.35 -7.32
N LEU A 85 4.92 -3.76 -6.06
CA LEU A 85 3.92 -3.21 -5.15
C LEU A 85 4.19 -1.74 -4.84
N SER A 86 5.44 -1.34 -4.62
CA SER A 86 5.80 0.04 -4.30
C SER A 86 5.47 0.99 -5.43
N SER A 87 5.76 0.59 -6.66
CA SER A 87 5.43 1.39 -7.84
C SER A 87 3.91 1.51 -8.04
N GLY A 88 3.17 0.42 -7.84
CA GLY A 88 1.71 0.41 -7.92
C GLY A 88 1.06 1.28 -6.84
N TRP A 89 1.49 1.12 -5.59
CA TRP A 89 0.98 1.90 -4.45
C TRP A 89 1.35 3.37 -4.55
N TYR A 90 2.55 3.70 -5.01
CA TYR A 90 2.91 5.09 -5.29
C TYR A 90 1.95 5.73 -6.30
N SER A 91 1.65 5.07 -7.42
CA SER A 91 0.68 5.55 -8.41
C SER A 91 -0.72 5.72 -7.80
N VAL A 92 -1.20 4.73 -7.05
CA VAL A 92 -2.52 4.80 -6.38
C VAL A 92 -2.58 5.98 -5.41
N ILE A 93 -1.56 6.20 -4.58
CA ILE A 93 -1.56 7.29 -3.61
C ILE A 93 -1.43 8.66 -4.30
N ALA A 94 -0.59 8.76 -5.32
CA ALA A 94 -0.35 10.01 -6.04
C ALA A 94 -1.57 10.48 -6.85
N GLU A 95 -2.34 9.54 -7.39
CA GLU A 95 -3.39 9.84 -8.37
C GLU A 95 -4.81 9.86 -7.78
N ASN A 96 -4.99 9.54 -6.49
CA ASN A 96 -6.32 9.36 -5.91
C ASN A 96 -6.53 10.06 -4.55
N ASP A 97 -7.77 10.44 -4.28
CA ASP A 97 -8.25 10.74 -2.92
C ASP A 97 -8.96 9.53 -2.34
N LEU A 98 -8.19 8.66 -1.66
CA LEU A 98 -8.70 7.39 -1.12
C LEU A 98 -9.66 7.57 0.07
N MET A 99 -9.68 8.75 0.69
CA MET A 99 -10.57 9.08 1.82
C MET A 99 -10.49 8.06 2.97
N LEU A 100 -9.31 7.50 3.24
CA LEU A 100 -9.13 6.42 4.22
C LEU A 100 -9.40 6.87 5.67
N ASP A 101 -9.18 8.15 5.97
CA ASP A 101 -9.39 8.78 7.28
C ASP A 101 -10.79 9.39 7.45
N LYS A 102 -11.67 9.33 6.43
CA LYS A 102 -13.00 9.96 6.44
C LYS A 102 -14.09 8.93 6.67
N ALA A 103 -14.68 8.91 7.87
CA ALA A 103 -15.79 8.02 8.21
C ALA A 103 -16.97 8.13 7.21
N GLY A 104 -17.48 6.98 6.77
CA GLY A 104 -18.67 6.88 5.89
C GLY A 104 -18.49 7.43 4.46
N LYS A 105 -17.29 7.87 4.08
CA LYS A 105 -17.00 8.33 2.71
C LYS A 105 -16.21 7.27 1.96
N MET A 106 -16.50 7.08 0.69
CA MET A 106 -15.76 6.19 -0.21
C MET A 106 -15.49 6.90 -1.54
N PRO A 107 -14.30 6.76 -2.16
CA PRO A 107 -14.12 7.20 -3.54
C PRO A 107 -15.14 6.49 -4.43
N LYS A 108 -15.69 7.20 -5.43
CA LYS A 108 -16.56 6.60 -6.47
C LYS A 108 -15.75 5.84 -7.52
N SER A 109 -14.48 6.19 -7.67
CA SER A 109 -13.55 5.57 -8.61
C SER A 109 -12.12 5.72 -8.11
N VAL A 110 -11.27 4.75 -8.44
CA VAL A 110 -9.83 4.76 -8.10
C VAL A 110 -9.03 4.36 -9.33
N LYS A 111 -8.00 5.12 -9.67
CA LYS A 111 -7.07 4.80 -10.75
C LYS A 111 -5.94 3.92 -10.21
N VAL A 112 -5.77 2.74 -10.78
CA VAL A 112 -4.76 1.75 -10.38
C VAL A 112 -3.92 1.42 -11.60
N CYS A 113 -2.63 1.77 -11.56
CA CYS A 113 -1.67 1.48 -12.63
C CYS A 113 -2.15 1.89 -14.04
N GLY A 114 -2.82 3.03 -14.16
CA GLY A 114 -3.38 3.52 -15.43
C GLY A 114 -4.84 3.18 -15.69
N PHE A 115 -5.39 2.14 -15.04
CA PHE A 115 -6.76 1.69 -15.21
C PHE A 115 -7.71 2.37 -14.22
N GLN A 116 -8.86 2.85 -14.70
CA GLN A 116 -9.85 3.51 -13.86
C GLN A 116 -10.88 2.50 -13.34
N TYR A 117 -10.81 2.15 -12.06
CA TYR A 117 -11.79 1.27 -11.42
C TYR A 117 -12.98 2.07 -10.91
N LYS A 118 -14.19 1.56 -11.10
CA LYS A 118 -15.40 2.02 -10.39
C LYS A 118 -15.42 1.39 -9.01
N VAL A 119 -15.83 2.14 -7.99
CA VAL A 119 -16.02 1.64 -6.63
C VAL A 119 -17.50 1.69 -6.28
N GLU A 120 -18.07 0.53 -5.96
CA GLU A 120 -19.43 0.37 -5.48
C GLU A 120 -19.42 0.20 -3.95
N TYR A 121 -20.00 1.17 -3.25
CA TYR A 121 -20.10 1.18 -1.80
C TYR A 121 -21.32 2.01 -1.32
N PRO A 122 -22.12 1.49 -0.38
CA PRO A 122 -22.10 0.10 0.10
C PRO A 122 -22.63 -0.85 -0.99
N TYR A 123 -22.03 -2.03 -1.11
CA TYR A 123 -22.51 -3.11 -1.97
C TYR A 123 -23.05 -4.26 -1.13
N THR A 124 -24.21 -4.81 -1.51
CA THR A 124 -24.79 -5.98 -0.86
C THR A 124 -24.46 -7.22 -1.69
N PHE A 125 -23.62 -8.10 -1.14
CA PHE A 125 -23.34 -9.39 -1.75
C PHE A 125 -24.53 -10.33 -1.56
N THR A 126 -24.92 -11.03 -2.62
CA THR A 126 -26.05 -11.99 -2.62
C THR A 126 -25.61 -13.44 -2.74
N GLU A 127 -24.30 -13.67 -2.90
CA GLU A 127 -23.72 -15.02 -3.02
C GLU A 127 -23.51 -15.62 -1.61
N GLU A 128 -23.74 -16.92 -1.46
CA GLU A 128 -23.75 -17.64 -0.17
C GLU A 128 -22.37 -17.76 0.51
N GLU A 129 -21.31 -17.16 -0.06
CA GLU A 129 -20.00 -17.08 0.58
C GLU A 129 -20.01 -15.99 1.66
N THR A 130 -20.37 -16.42 2.87
CA THR A 130 -20.51 -15.71 4.15
C THR A 130 -19.38 -14.72 4.54
N TRP A 131 -18.24 -14.69 3.82
CA TRP A 131 -17.04 -13.94 4.22
C TRP A 131 -16.62 -12.83 3.23
N ILE A 132 -17.32 -12.67 2.10
CA ILE A 132 -16.93 -11.68 1.08
C ILE A 132 -17.36 -10.28 1.53
N ALA A 133 -16.47 -9.56 2.21
CA ALA A 133 -16.65 -8.14 2.50
C ALA A 133 -16.25 -7.24 1.32
N SER A 134 -15.54 -7.79 0.34
CA SER A 134 -15.10 -7.06 -0.84
C SER A 134 -14.69 -7.95 -2.01
N SER A 135 -14.80 -7.45 -3.24
CA SER A 135 -14.29 -8.12 -4.44
C SER A 135 -13.76 -7.12 -5.47
N SER A 136 -12.78 -7.56 -6.26
CA SER A 136 -12.28 -6.84 -7.42
C SER A 136 -12.45 -7.68 -8.67
N LEU A 137 -13.19 -7.18 -9.65
CA LEU A 137 -13.37 -7.79 -10.96
C LEU A 137 -12.48 -7.05 -11.94
N HIS A 138 -11.26 -7.55 -12.13
CA HIS A 138 -10.24 -6.88 -12.94
C HIS A 138 -10.71 -6.61 -14.38
N GLU A 139 -11.31 -7.61 -15.01
CA GLU A 139 -11.83 -7.52 -16.38
C GLU A 139 -12.93 -6.47 -16.53
N GLN A 140 -13.67 -6.19 -15.45
CA GLN A 140 -14.76 -5.23 -15.41
C GLN A 140 -14.34 -3.87 -14.85
N LEU A 141 -13.08 -3.73 -14.41
CA LEU A 141 -12.57 -2.55 -13.71
C LEU A 141 -13.50 -2.12 -12.56
N LEU A 142 -13.91 -3.08 -11.73
CA LEU A 142 -14.90 -2.87 -10.67
C LEU A 142 -14.35 -3.34 -9.32
N ILE A 143 -14.54 -2.52 -8.28
CA ILE A 143 -14.29 -2.86 -6.89
C ILE A 143 -15.60 -2.71 -6.12
N ARG A 144 -16.03 -3.77 -5.44
CA ARG A 144 -17.22 -3.79 -4.58
C ARG A 144 -16.79 -3.90 -3.15
N ILE A 145 -17.32 -3.04 -2.28
CA ILE A 145 -17.05 -3.04 -0.85
C ILE A 145 -18.38 -3.06 -0.11
N SER A 146 -18.55 -4.01 0.81
CA SER A 146 -19.67 -4.02 1.73
C SER A 146 -19.33 -3.28 3.04
N ASN A 147 -20.37 -2.76 3.71
CA ASN A 147 -20.29 -2.30 5.09
C ASN A 147 -20.93 -3.27 6.08
N SER A 148 -21.51 -4.38 5.61
CA SER A 148 -22.07 -5.44 6.45
C SER A 148 -21.77 -6.83 5.88
N ASP A 149 -21.80 -7.84 6.74
CA ASP A 149 -21.82 -9.23 6.28
C ASP A 149 -23.23 -9.68 5.85
N ILE A 150 -23.33 -10.96 5.47
CA ILE A 150 -24.59 -11.59 5.03
C ILE A 150 -25.64 -11.67 6.15
N ASP A 151 -25.21 -11.68 7.41
CA ASP A 151 -26.08 -11.67 8.58
C ASP A 151 -26.56 -10.25 8.93
N GLY A 152 -26.14 -9.24 8.16
CA GLY A 152 -26.49 -7.84 8.35
C GLY A 152 -25.69 -7.15 9.45
N ILE A 153 -24.63 -7.76 9.97
CA ILE A 153 -23.76 -7.15 10.98
C ILE A 153 -22.94 -6.05 10.32
N VAL A 154 -23.14 -4.81 10.77
CA VAL A 154 -22.42 -3.65 10.23
C VAL A 154 -21.00 -3.60 10.79
N HIS A 155 -20.02 -3.58 9.91
CA HIS A 155 -18.60 -3.48 10.28
C HIS A 155 -18.16 -2.03 10.52
N GLY A 156 -17.16 -1.88 11.39
CA GLY A 156 -16.55 -0.59 11.67
C GLY A 156 -15.84 0.02 10.46
N HIS A 157 -15.76 1.35 10.42
CA HIS A 157 -15.12 2.10 9.31
C HIS A 157 -13.72 1.60 8.97
N THR A 158 -12.89 1.31 9.98
CA THR A 158 -11.53 0.81 9.79
C THR A 158 -11.50 -0.48 8.97
N TYR A 159 -12.37 -1.44 9.29
CA TYR A 159 -12.47 -2.72 8.59
C TYR A 159 -12.87 -2.54 7.12
N VAL A 160 -13.87 -1.68 6.88
CA VAL A 160 -14.33 -1.35 5.51
C VAL A 160 -13.20 -0.72 4.68
N LYS A 161 -12.38 0.15 5.29
CA LYS A 161 -11.25 0.79 4.60
C LYS A 161 -10.08 -0.14 4.37
N GLN A 162 -9.82 -1.06 5.29
CA GLN A 162 -8.82 -2.11 5.08
C GLN A 162 -9.22 -3.01 3.92
N ASN A 163 -10.50 -3.33 3.78
CA ASN A 163 -11.02 -4.06 2.61
C ASN A 163 -10.80 -3.32 1.29
N LEU A 164 -11.03 -2.00 1.25
CA LEU A 164 -10.66 -1.21 0.05
C LEU A 164 -9.17 -1.34 -0.26
N VAL A 165 -8.31 -1.15 0.74
CA VAL A 165 -6.85 -1.26 0.55
C VAL A 165 -6.46 -2.65 0.07
N HIS A 166 -7.11 -3.70 0.59
CA HIS A 166 -6.93 -5.08 0.15
C HIS A 166 -7.27 -5.28 -1.33
N GLN A 167 -8.44 -4.80 -1.77
CA GLN A 167 -8.81 -4.89 -3.19
C GLN A 167 -7.90 -4.06 -4.10
N LEU A 168 -7.38 -2.94 -3.62
CA LEU A 168 -6.38 -2.16 -4.36
C LEU A 168 -5.05 -2.89 -4.46
N THR A 169 -4.60 -3.56 -3.39
CA THR A 169 -3.43 -4.45 -3.44
C THR A 169 -3.64 -5.56 -4.47
N ALA A 170 -4.82 -6.21 -4.48
CA ALA A 170 -5.13 -7.25 -5.44
C ALA A 170 -5.12 -6.74 -6.89
N ALA A 171 -5.72 -5.57 -7.15
CA ALA A 171 -5.70 -4.93 -8.46
C ALA A 171 -4.27 -4.56 -8.90
N ILE A 172 -3.42 -4.05 -7.99
CA ILE A 172 -2.00 -3.78 -8.27
C ILE A 172 -1.29 -5.08 -8.62
N SER A 173 -1.43 -6.11 -7.79
CA SER A 173 -0.77 -7.40 -7.99
C SER A 173 -1.16 -8.05 -9.32
N SER A 174 -2.44 -7.97 -9.70
CA SER A 174 -2.93 -8.45 -10.98
C SER A 174 -2.29 -7.70 -12.16
N VAL A 175 -2.33 -6.36 -12.16
CA VAL A 175 -1.79 -5.53 -13.26
C VAL A 175 -0.26 -5.65 -13.38
N LYS A 176 0.43 -5.71 -12.23
CA LYS A 176 1.89 -5.76 -12.17
C LYS A 176 2.45 -7.19 -12.26
N GLN A 177 1.57 -8.20 -12.36
CA GLN A 177 1.96 -9.61 -12.36
C GLN A 177 2.88 -9.94 -11.19
N VAL A 178 2.51 -9.47 -9.99
CA VAL A 178 3.25 -9.79 -8.76
C VAL A 178 3.13 -11.29 -8.55
N ASP A 179 4.19 -12.01 -8.86
CA ASP A 179 4.18 -13.47 -8.82
C ASP A 179 4.01 -13.96 -7.38
N THR A 180 3.01 -14.79 -7.16
CA THR A 180 2.75 -15.46 -5.87
C THR A 180 3.06 -16.95 -5.96
N LYS A 181 3.50 -17.46 -7.11
CA LYS A 181 3.66 -18.90 -7.40
C LYS A 181 4.71 -19.61 -6.54
N ASP A 182 5.57 -18.87 -5.83
CA ASP A 182 6.57 -19.47 -4.93
C ASP A 182 5.97 -20.06 -3.65
N ARG A 183 4.65 -20.02 -3.43
CA ARG A 183 3.99 -20.78 -2.37
C ARG A 183 2.77 -21.50 -2.92
N ASP A 184 2.78 -22.83 -2.79
CA ASP A 184 1.65 -23.68 -3.08
C ASP A 184 0.46 -23.31 -2.16
N GLY A 185 -0.61 -22.75 -2.75
CA GLY A 185 -1.92 -22.64 -2.10
C GLY A 185 -2.65 -21.31 -2.31
N ASP A 186 -3.99 -21.40 -2.36
CA ASP A 186 -4.94 -20.27 -2.37
C ASP A 186 -4.81 -19.33 -1.15
N ASP A 187 -3.95 -19.68 -0.19
CA ASP A 187 -3.83 -19.01 1.12
C ASP A 187 -2.92 -17.77 1.12
N ILE A 188 -2.12 -17.50 0.06
CA ILE A 188 -1.28 -16.27 0.01
C ILE A 188 -2.12 -15.00 0.14
N TRP A 189 -3.29 -14.96 -0.50
CA TRP A 189 -4.12 -13.77 -0.53
C TRP A 189 -4.57 -13.36 0.87
N ASN A 190 -4.91 -14.35 1.69
CA ASN A 190 -5.37 -14.12 3.06
C ASN A 190 -4.22 -14.05 4.06
N THR A 191 -3.15 -14.85 3.88
CA THR A 191 -2.02 -14.90 4.83
C THR A 191 -1.02 -13.76 4.68
N ILE A 192 -0.87 -13.19 3.48
CA ILE A 192 0.10 -12.12 3.21
C ILE A 192 -0.60 -10.82 2.87
N PHE A 193 -1.46 -10.80 1.85
CA PHE A 193 -1.99 -9.54 1.35
C PHE A 193 -3.02 -8.89 2.28
N MET A 194 -3.78 -9.66 3.07
CA MET A 194 -4.66 -9.06 4.08
C MET A 194 -3.85 -8.37 5.19
N PRO A 195 -2.90 -9.03 5.89
CA PRO A 195 -2.01 -8.34 6.85
C PRO A 195 -1.26 -7.15 6.24
N MET A 196 -0.71 -7.32 5.04
CA MET A 196 -0.03 -6.23 4.33
C MET A 196 -0.95 -5.04 4.11
N SER A 197 -2.20 -5.28 3.71
CA SER A 197 -3.19 -4.23 3.46
C SER A 197 -3.59 -3.50 4.74
N CYS A 198 -3.65 -4.21 5.87
CA CYS A 198 -3.79 -3.58 7.18
C CYS A 198 -2.62 -2.64 7.51
N GLY A 199 -1.39 -3.09 7.23
CA GLY A 199 -0.18 -2.27 7.41
C GLY A 199 -0.15 -1.05 6.49
N ILE A 200 -0.49 -1.22 5.20
CA ILE A 200 -0.57 -0.12 4.23
C ILE A 200 -1.63 0.89 4.64
N TYR A 201 -2.83 0.43 5.04
CA TYR A 201 -3.88 1.30 5.57
C TYR A 201 -3.36 2.15 6.75
N GLN A 202 -2.77 1.49 7.75
CA GLN A 202 -2.23 2.15 8.94
C GLN A 202 -1.14 3.16 8.58
N VAL A 203 -0.20 2.79 7.72
CA VAL A 203 0.91 3.66 7.30
C VAL A 203 0.39 4.87 6.54
N ILE A 204 -0.57 4.72 5.63
CA ILE A 204 -1.12 5.87 4.90
C ILE A 204 -1.82 6.84 5.85
N VAL A 205 -2.68 6.33 6.74
CA VAL A 205 -3.51 7.14 7.64
C VAL A 205 -2.68 7.83 8.71
N ASP A 206 -1.90 7.07 9.48
CA ASP A 206 -1.17 7.59 10.64
C ASP A 206 -0.08 8.61 10.22
N ASN A 207 0.53 8.40 9.05
CA ASN A 207 1.61 9.24 8.55
C ASN A 207 1.14 10.32 7.57
N LYS A 208 -0.16 10.36 7.24
CA LYS A 208 -0.75 11.28 6.24
C LYS A 208 0.00 11.22 4.91
N LEU A 209 0.35 10.01 4.48
CA LEU A 209 1.27 9.76 3.36
C LEU A 209 0.68 10.26 2.04
N ASP A 210 -0.64 10.16 1.87
CA ASP A 210 -1.40 10.72 0.74
C ASP A 210 -1.21 12.23 0.61
N ARG A 211 -1.29 12.96 1.72
CA ARG A 211 -1.13 14.43 1.72
C ARG A 211 0.31 14.83 1.42
N LEU A 212 1.29 14.04 1.86
CA LEU A 212 2.70 14.26 1.56
C LEU A 212 3.01 14.08 0.08
N ILE A 213 2.55 12.97 -0.50
CA ILE A 213 2.87 12.60 -1.88
C ILE A 213 2.17 13.54 -2.87
N ARG A 214 0.93 13.95 -2.59
CA ARG A 214 0.15 14.83 -3.48
C ARG A 214 0.43 16.33 -3.31
N SER A 215 1.23 16.75 -2.33
CA SER A 215 1.68 18.15 -2.17
C SER A 215 2.90 18.44 -3.02
#